data_AF-A0A536BKW5-F1
#
_entry.id   AF-A0A536BKW5-F1
#
_cell.length_a   1.000
_cell.length_b   1.000
_cell.length_c   1.000
_cell.angle_alpha   90.00
_cell.angle_beta   90.00
_cell.angle_gamma   90.00
#
_symmetry.space_group_name_H-M   'P 1'
#
loop_
_entity.id
_entity.type
_entity.pdbx_description
1 polymer ?
#
loop_
_entity_poly.entity_id
_entity_poly.type
_entity_poly.pdbx_seq_one_letter_code
_entity_poly.pdbx_strand_id
1 'polypeptide(L)'
;ARIRKARMTLGLSLAAVAQQDFSRAFLSQIELGRSRPSTKILQIIAERLKRPVEYFLQDPESSSTLLELRLAEATTRIRRGDGERAKALMTELLARPQIAPEIRARAQLVLAEALLRLRAIPPTISFVIPTRLAAGGTRR
;
A
#
# COMPACT_ATOMS: atom_id res chain seq x y z
N ALA A 1 16.57 0.00 -1.52
CA ALA A 1 16.36 -1.17 -2.40
C ALA A 1 16.58 -2.49 -1.64
N ARG A 2 15.90 -3.58 -2.03
CA ARG A 2 16.08 -4.94 -1.45
C ARG A 2 17.50 -5.49 -1.60
N ILE A 3 18.18 -5.18 -2.71
CA ILE A 3 19.59 -5.51 -2.97
C ILE A 3 20.48 -4.96 -1.86
N ARG A 4 20.37 -3.66 -1.55
CA ARG A 4 21.10 -3.01 -0.45
C ARG A 4 20.86 -3.71 0.89
N LYS A 5 19.58 -4.02 1.21
CA LYS A 5 19.22 -4.69 2.46
C LYS A 5 19.86 -6.07 2.58
N ALA A 6 19.76 -6.89 1.54
CA ALA A 6 20.37 -8.22 1.51
C ALA A 6 21.91 -8.15 1.60
N ARG A 7 22.54 -7.23 0.85
CA ARG A 7 23.98 -7.00 0.91
C ARG A 7 24.44 -6.60 2.32
N MET A 8 23.77 -5.64 2.95
CA MET A 8 24.11 -5.19 4.31
C MET A 8 23.89 -6.29 5.36
N THR A 9 22.87 -7.13 5.20
CA THR A 9 22.62 -8.28 6.09
C THR A 9 23.78 -9.28 6.06
N LEU A 10 24.44 -9.42 4.90
CA LEU A 10 25.62 -10.28 4.73
C LEU A 10 26.95 -9.56 5.03
N GLY A 11 26.92 -8.28 5.42
CA GLY A 11 28.14 -7.50 5.67
C GLY A 11 28.99 -7.26 4.41
N LEU A 12 28.43 -7.42 3.22
CA LEU A 12 29.20 -7.36 1.97
C LEU A 12 29.38 -5.91 1.50
N SER A 13 30.57 -5.60 0.97
CA SER A 13 30.82 -4.33 0.29
C SER A 13 30.21 -4.34 -1.12
N LEU A 14 30.04 -3.16 -1.72
CA LEU A 14 29.59 -3.07 -3.12
C LEU A 14 30.58 -3.78 -4.06
N ALA A 15 31.89 -3.67 -3.80
CA ALA A 15 32.92 -4.33 -4.60
C ALA A 15 32.87 -5.86 -4.45
N ALA A 16 32.57 -6.36 -3.25
CA ALA A 16 32.44 -7.80 -3.00
C ALA A 16 31.27 -8.43 -3.76
N VAL A 17 30.18 -7.68 -3.99
CA VAL A 17 29.04 -8.14 -4.80
C VAL A 17 29.26 -7.91 -6.29
N ALA A 18 29.96 -6.86 -6.69
CA ALA A 18 30.17 -6.53 -8.10
C ALA A 18 31.24 -7.43 -8.76
N GLN A 19 32.34 -7.66 -8.04
CA GLN A 19 33.50 -8.42 -8.52
C GLN A 19 33.90 -7.99 -9.93
N GLN A 20 34.02 -8.93 -10.87
CA GLN A 20 34.46 -8.69 -12.25
C GLN A 20 33.30 -8.55 -13.25
N ASP A 21 32.07 -8.86 -12.87
CA ASP A 21 30.93 -8.90 -13.81
C ASP A 21 30.33 -7.52 -14.09
N PHE A 22 30.45 -6.60 -13.14
CA PHE A 22 29.97 -5.22 -13.29
C PHE A 22 30.69 -4.29 -12.33
N SER A 23 30.55 -2.98 -12.55
CA SER A 23 31.24 -2.00 -11.73
C SER A 23 30.55 -1.77 -10.37
N ARG A 24 31.36 -1.41 -9.36
CA ARG A 24 30.87 -0.93 -8.05
C ARG A 24 29.90 0.25 -8.21
N ALA A 25 30.19 1.14 -9.17
CA ALA A 25 29.36 2.30 -9.47
C ALA A 25 28.00 1.87 -10.02
N PHE A 26 27.96 0.89 -10.93
CA PHE A 26 26.71 0.36 -11.47
C PHE A 26 25.83 -0.26 -10.38
N LEU A 27 26.41 -1.06 -9.48
CA LEU A 27 25.67 -1.60 -8.34
C LEU A 27 25.11 -0.51 -7.43
N SER A 28 25.87 0.57 -7.21
CA SER A 28 25.40 1.73 -6.45
C SER A 28 24.19 2.39 -7.11
N GLN A 29 24.21 2.58 -8.44
CA GLN A 29 23.07 3.13 -9.19
C GLN A 29 21.83 2.21 -9.08
N ILE A 30 22.02 0.89 -9.12
CA ILE A 30 20.94 -0.08 -8.90
C ILE A 30 20.36 0.06 -7.49
N GLU A 31 21.21 0.12 -6.45
CA GLU A 31 20.74 0.24 -5.06
C GLU A 31 19.98 1.55 -4.79
N LEU A 32 20.30 2.60 -5.54
CA LEU A 32 19.63 3.90 -5.53
C LEU A 32 18.39 3.96 -6.45
N GLY A 33 18.08 2.90 -7.20
CA GLY A 33 16.95 2.84 -8.12
C GLY A 33 17.14 3.66 -9.41
N ARG A 34 18.36 4.12 -9.70
CA ARG A 34 18.69 4.94 -10.87
C ARG A 34 19.01 4.11 -12.12
N SER A 35 19.21 2.80 -11.96
CA SER A 35 19.47 1.88 -13.07
C SER A 35 18.80 0.54 -12.82
N ARG A 36 18.26 -0.07 -13.89
CA ARG A 36 17.72 -1.43 -13.84
C ARG A 36 18.78 -2.42 -14.32
N PRO A 37 19.07 -3.49 -13.56
CA PRO A 37 19.96 -4.54 -14.03
C PRO A 37 19.30 -5.35 -15.15
N SER A 38 20.11 -5.92 -16.04
CA SER A 38 19.64 -6.98 -16.94
C SER A 38 19.33 -8.26 -16.16
N THR A 39 18.55 -9.17 -16.75
CA THR A 39 18.23 -10.47 -16.12
C THR A 39 19.49 -11.24 -15.73
N LYS A 40 20.51 -11.23 -16.59
CA LYS A 40 21.81 -11.88 -16.32
C LYS A 40 22.49 -11.28 -15.09
N ILE A 41 22.56 -9.95 -14.98
CA ILE A 41 23.18 -9.30 -13.81
C ILE A 41 22.35 -9.55 -12.54
N LEU A 42 21.02 -9.55 -12.64
CA LEU A 42 20.15 -9.82 -11.50
C LEU A 42 20.34 -11.24 -10.95
N GLN A 43 20.54 -12.24 -11.82
CA GLN A 43 20.87 -13.62 -11.42
C GLN A 43 22.19 -13.69 -10.66
N ILE A 44 23.24 -13.03 -11.15
CA ILE A 44 24.55 -12.97 -10.47
C ILE A 44 24.43 -12.33 -9.09
N ILE A 45 23.69 -11.21 -9.00
CA ILE A 45 23.42 -10.55 -7.72
C ILE A 45 22.67 -11.50 -6.78
N ALA A 46 21.68 -12.22 -7.28
CA ALA A 46 20.86 -13.12 -6.49
C ALA A 46 21.67 -14.28 -5.88
N GLU A 47 22.52 -14.90 -6.70
CA GLU A 47 23.44 -15.96 -6.29
C GLU A 47 24.40 -15.47 -5.20
N ARG A 48 25.06 -14.32 -5.40
CA ARG A 48 26.00 -13.73 -4.43
C ARG A 48 25.34 -13.32 -3.13
N LEU A 49 24.10 -12.86 -3.19
CA LEU A 49 23.32 -12.47 -2.01
C LEU A 49 22.54 -13.63 -1.39
N LYS A 50 22.72 -14.86 -1.89
CA LYS A 50 22.08 -16.09 -1.39
C LYS A 50 20.57 -15.95 -1.25
N ARG A 51 19.93 -15.37 -2.27
CA ARG A 51 18.48 -15.20 -2.33
C ARG A 51 17.96 -15.58 -3.71
N PRO A 52 16.75 -16.14 -3.80
CA PRO A 52 16.12 -16.41 -5.09
C PRO A 52 15.94 -15.10 -5.88
N VAL A 53 16.01 -15.15 -7.22
CA VAL A 53 15.93 -13.95 -8.08
C VAL A 53 14.59 -13.22 -7.89
N GLU A 54 13.53 -13.99 -7.63
CA GLU A 54 12.17 -13.55 -7.32
C GLU A 54 12.13 -12.59 -6.13
N TYR A 55 13.04 -12.74 -5.17
CA TYR A 55 13.14 -11.83 -4.02
C TYR A 55 13.49 -10.39 -4.45
N PHE A 56 14.26 -10.21 -5.51
CA PHE A 56 14.70 -8.90 -5.99
C PHE A 56 13.77 -8.29 -7.04
N LEU A 57 12.94 -9.12 -7.68
CA LEU A 57 11.91 -8.69 -8.63
C LEU A 57 10.70 -8.04 -7.96
N GLN A 58 10.47 -8.34 -6.68
CA GLN A 58 9.40 -7.69 -5.91
C GLN A 58 9.78 -6.24 -5.60
N ASP A 59 9.21 -5.31 -6.36
CA ASP A 59 9.35 -3.87 -6.19
C ASP A 59 8.93 -3.44 -4.76
N PRO A 60 9.74 -2.64 -4.02
CA PRO A 60 9.35 -2.12 -2.71
C PRO A 60 8.01 -1.37 -2.72
N GLU A 61 7.70 -0.64 -3.80
CA GLU A 61 6.43 0.08 -3.96
C GLU A 61 5.26 -0.84 -4.32
N SER A 62 5.57 -2.06 -4.77
CA SER A 62 4.62 -3.15 -5.04
C SER A 62 4.67 -4.23 -3.96
N SER A 63 5.18 -3.92 -2.76
CA SER A 63 5.11 -4.84 -1.63
C SER A 63 3.64 -5.20 -1.40
N SER A 64 3.24 -6.41 -1.79
CA SER A 64 1.83 -6.82 -1.74
C SER A 64 1.28 -6.62 -0.34
N THR A 65 2.06 -6.92 0.70
CA THR A 65 1.70 -6.69 2.11
C THR A 65 1.29 -5.25 2.42
N LEU A 66 2.02 -4.25 1.90
CA LEU A 66 1.68 -2.84 2.14
C LEU A 66 0.41 -2.42 1.39
N LEU A 67 0.25 -2.93 0.16
CA LEU A 67 -0.94 -2.67 -0.65
C LEU A 67 -2.19 -3.33 -0.04
N GLU A 68 -2.04 -4.56 0.46
CA GLU A 68 -3.08 -5.29 1.20
C GLU A 68 -3.47 -4.57 2.49
N LEU A 69 -2.50 -4.04 3.23
CA LEU A 69 -2.76 -3.25 4.42
C LEU A 69 -3.57 -1.99 4.09
N ARG A 70 -3.24 -1.28 2.99
CA ARG A 70 -4.02 -0.13 2.53
C ARG A 70 -5.45 -0.50 2.12
N LEU A 71 -5.64 -1.64 1.46
CA LEU A 71 -6.98 -2.15 1.13
C LEU A 71 -7.78 -2.41 2.41
N ALA A 72 -7.19 -3.09 3.39
CA ALA A 72 -7.82 -3.39 4.67
C ALA A 72 -8.18 -2.11 5.47
N GLU A 73 -7.31 -1.10 5.44
CA GLU A 73 -7.58 0.20 6.06
C GLU A 73 -8.79 0.86 5.41
N ALA A 74 -8.83 0.94 4.08
CA ALA A 74 -9.95 1.56 3.36
C ALA A 74 -11.28 0.85 3.63
N THR A 75 -11.31 -0.49 3.62
CA THR A 75 -12.51 -1.26 3.99
C THR A 75 -12.94 -0.99 5.44
N THR A 76 -11.99 -0.87 6.38
CA THR A 76 -12.30 -0.53 7.77
C THR A 76 -12.90 0.87 7.89
N ARG A 77 -12.40 1.85 7.13
CA ARG A 77 -12.92 3.22 7.08
C ARG A 77 -14.36 3.25 6.56
N ILE A 78 -14.65 2.52 5.48
CA ILE A 78 -16.01 2.38 4.94
C ILE A 78 -16.98 1.87 6.02
N ARG A 79 -16.59 0.82 6.76
CA ARG A 79 -17.42 0.25 7.84
C ARG A 79 -17.68 1.25 8.98
N ARG A 80 -16.75 2.17 9.23
CA ARG A 80 -16.87 3.25 10.22
C ARG A 80 -17.63 4.48 9.72
N GLY A 81 -18.13 4.46 8.48
CA GLY A 81 -18.82 5.59 7.86
C GLY A 81 -17.88 6.66 7.30
N ASP A 82 -16.57 6.46 7.36
CA ASP A 82 -15.55 7.39 6.86
C ASP A 82 -15.25 7.11 5.37
N GLY A 83 -16.29 7.24 4.53
CA GLY A 83 -16.22 6.94 3.09
C GLY A 83 -15.28 7.89 2.33
N GLU A 84 -15.15 9.15 2.74
CA GLU A 84 -14.28 10.12 2.08
C GLU A 84 -12.81 9.75 2.25
N ARG A 85 -12.40 9.32 3.45
CA ARG A 85 -11.03 8.85 3.68
C ARG A 85 -10.71 7.58 2.90
N ALA A 86 -11.67 6.66 2.83
CA ALA A 86 -11.52 5.44 2.03
C ALA A 86 -11.36 5.74 0.54
N LYS A 87 -12.17 6.66 0.00
CA LYS A 87 -12.07 7.15 -1.38
C LYS A 87 -10.68 7.75 -1.64
N ALA A 88 -10.21 8.67 -0.78
CA ALA A 88 -8.89 9.28 -0.93
C ALA A 88 -7.76 8.24 -0.97
N LEU A 89 -7.76 7.29 -0.03
CA LEU A 89 -6.77 6.21 0.03
C LEU A 89 -6.74 5.36 -1.26
N MET A 90 -7.90 5.02 -1.81
CA MET A 90 -7.99 4.20 -3.02
C MET A 90 -7.61 4.99 -4.27
N THR A 91 -7.98 6.26 -4.36
CA THR A 91 -7.54 7.15 -5.46
C THR A 91 -6.02 7.29 -5.48
N GLU A 92 -5.38 7.51 -4.33
CA GLU A 92 -3.92 7.55 -4.21
C GLU A 92 -3.27 6.23 -4.62
N LEU A 93 -3.85 5.09 -4.21
CA LEU A 93 -3.32 3.77 -4.56
C LEU A 93 -3.41 3.53 -6.08
N LEU A 94 -4.53 3.89 -6.71
CA LEU A 94 -4.77 3.71 -8.14
C LEU A 94 -3.93 4.62 -9.03
N ALA A 95 -3.46 5.77 -8.50
CA ALA A 95 -2.56 6.70 -9.18
C ALA A 95 -1.11 6.17 -9.28
N ARG A 96 -0.77 5.08 -8.60
CA ARG A 96 0.56 4.48 -8.68
C ARG A 96 0.80 3.88 -10.09
N PRO A 97 1.97 4.13 -10.71
CA PRO A 97 2.24 3.72 -12.10
C PRO A 97 2.41 2.20 -12.26
N GLN A 98 2.83 1.49 -11.21
CA GLN A 98 3.05 0.04 -11.22
C GLN A 98 2.25 -0.58 -10.07
N ILE A 99 1.05 -1.07 -10.36
CA ILE A 99 0.24 -1.87 -9.44
C ILE A 99 -0.17 -3.15 -10.14
N ALA A 100 -0.17 -4.26 -9.40
CA ALA A 100 -0.61 -5.55 -9.92
C ALA A 100 -2.09 -5.49 -10.35
N PRO A 101 -2.48 -6.13 -11.47
CA PRO A 101 -3.87 -6.10 -11.96
C PRO A 101 -4.90 -6.53 -10.91
N GLU A 102 -4.59 -7.52 -10.08
CA GLU A 102 -5.46 -8.05 -9.03
C GLU A 102 -5.71 -7.00 -7.94
N ILE A 103 -4.65 -6.28 -7.56
CA ILE A 103 -4.74 -5.17 -6.59
C ILE A 103 -5.53 -4.01 -7.19
N ARG A 104 -5.33 -3.70 -8.48
CA ARG A 104 -6.10 -2.66 -9.18
C ARG A 104 -7.60 -2.96 -9.12
N ALA A 105 -7.99 -4.17 -9.50
CA ALA A 105 -9.40 -4.59 -9.51
C ALA A 105 -10.02 -4.47 -8.11
N ARG A 106 -9.32 -4.94 -7.08
CA ARG A 106 -9.77 -4.83 -5.68
C ARG A 106 -9.86 -3.39 -5.20
N ALA A 107 -8.89 -2.54 -5.51
CA ALA A 107 -8.91 -1.13 -5.15
C ALA A 107 -10.06 -0.38 -5.84
N GLN A 108 -10.36 -0.70 -7.10
CA GLN A 108 -11.52 -0.15 -7.82
C GLN A 108 -12.84 -0.57 -7.17
N LEU A 109 -12.96 -1.82 -6.73
CA LEU A 109 -14.15 -2.30 -6.01
C LEU A 109 -14.36 -1.54 -4.68
N VAL A 110 -13.30 -1.40 -3.88
CA VAL A 110 -13.36 -0.66 -2.61
C VAL A 110 -13.69 0.82 -2.85
N LEU A 111 -13.14 1.42 -3.89
CA LEU A 111 -13.48 2.80 -4.28
C LEU A 111 -14.95 2.93 -4.69
N ALA A 112 -15.48 1.99 -5.47
CA ALA A 112 -16.90 1.98 -5.85
C ALA A 112 -17.81 1.86 -4.62
N GLU A 113 -17.47 0.99 -3.67
CA GLU A 113 -18.20 0.86 -2.40
C GLU A 113 -18.17 2.17 -1.59
N ALA A 114 -17.00 2.81 -1.48
CA ALA A 114 -16.86 4.10 -0.81
C ALA A 114 -17.75 5.16 -1.46
N LEU A 115 -17.77 5.25 -2.79
CA LEU A 115 -18.62 6.18 -3.54
C LEU A 115 -20.11 5.91 -3.35
N LEU A 116 -20.53 4.65 -3.30
CA LEU A 116 -21.93 4.29 -3.01
C LEU A 116 -22.36 4.73 -1.62
N ARG A 117 -21.50 4.54 -0.61
CA ARG A 117 -21.76 4.99 0.76
C ARG A 117 -21.84 6.52 0.87
N LEU A 118 -21.00 7.24 0.13
CA LEU A 118 -21.03 8.70 0.08
C LEU A 118 -22.28 9.23 -0.62
N ARG A 119 -22.71 8.57 -1.69
CA ARG A 119 -23.99 8.88 -2.36
C ARG A 119 -25.21 8.53 -1.50
N ALA A 120 -25.05 7.69 -0.50
CA ALA A 120 -26.13 7.24 0.39
C ALA A 120 -26.34 8.11 1.64
N ILE A 121 -25.75 9.31 1.74
CA ILE A 121 -25.93 10.18 2.91
C ILE A 121 -27.10 11.17 2.66
N PRO A 122 -28.17 11.06 3.44
CA PRO A 122 -28.50 12.14 4.36
C PRO A 122 -28.19 11.69 5.81
N PRO A 123 -27.63 12.58 6.65
CA PRO A 123 -27.39 12.28 8.05
C PRO A 123 -28.72 12.31 8.81
N THR A 124 -29.31 11.16 9.11
CA THR A 124 -30.40 11.07 10.10
C THR A 124 -29.84 10.60 11.44
N ILE A 125 -29.04 11.45 12.08
CA ILE A 125 -28.86 11.40 13.53
C ILE A 125 -28.95 12.82 14.08
N SER A 126 -30.16 13.34 14.19
CA SER A 126 -30.60 14.15 15.33
C SER A 126 -32.12 14.34 15.29
N PHE A 127 -32.86 13.32 15.74
CA PHE A 127 -34.07 13.60 16.51
C PHE A 127 -34.31 12.41 17.42
N VAL A 128 -33.86 12.57 18.66
CA VAL A 128 -34.18 11.70 19.79
C VAL A 128 -35.70 11.75 20.02
N ILE A 129 -36.32 10.57 20.08
CA ILE A 129 -37.73 10.29 20.40
C ILE A 129 -38.13 10.94 21.75
N PRO A 130 -39.42 11.30 21.96
CA PRO A 130 -39.82 12.43 22.79
C PRO A 130 -39.93 12.09 24.27
N THR A 131 -39.37 12.92 25.14
CA THR A 131 -39.69 12.92 26.57
C THR A 131 -40.95 13.73 26.82
N ARG A 132 -42.09 13.05 26.73
CA ARG A 132 -43.34 13.48 27.36
C ARG A 132 -43.25 13.13 28.85
N LEU A 133 -42.91 14.08 29.72
CA LEU A 133 -43.41 14.12 31.11
C LEU A 133 -43.08 15.47 31.80
N ALA A 134 -44.03 16.40 31.79
CA ALA A 134 -44.16 17.39 32.85
C ALA A 134 -45.65 17.65 33.09
N ALA A 135 -46.14 17.01 34.15
CA ALA A 135 -47.23 17.41 35.03
C ALA A 135 -48.59 17.79 34.41
N GLY A 136 -49.54 16.86 34.51
CA GLY A 136 -50.91 17.25 34.85
C GLY A 136 -50.95 17.77 36.29
N GLY A 137 -51.84 18.73 36.56
CA GLY A 137 -52.19 19.12 37.93
C GLY A 137 -52.72 20.53 38.12
N THR A 138 -53.96 20.76 37.67
CA THR A 138 -55.03 21.52 38.37
C THR A 138 -54.65 22.72 39.26
N ARG A 139 -55.28 23.89 39.01
CA ARG A 139 -56.40 24.40 39.83
C ARG A 139 -56.91 25.78 39.32
N ARG A 140 -58.23 25.79 39.13
CA ARG A 140 -59.20 26.92 39.18
C ARG A 140 -59.13 28.01 38.12
#